data_AF-A0A4Y2VWZ5-F1
#
_entry.id   AF-A0A4Y2VWZ5-F1
#
_cell.length_a   1.000
_cell.length_b   1.000
_cell.length_c   1.000
_cell.angle_alpha   90.00
_cell.angle_beta   90.00
_cell.angle_gamma   90.00
#
_symmetry.space_group_name_H-M   'P 1'
#
loop_
_entity.id
_entity.type
_entity.pdbx_description
1 polymer ?
#
loop_
_entity_poly.entity_id
_entity_poly.type
_entity_poly.pdbx_seq_one_letter_code
_entity_poly.pdbx_strand_id
1 'polypeptide(L)'
;MMQQTSWNLLLYPRGNGDPDFISLFLKRCGDCNGPEKIALNFELSILDAKGRDLESEKIELNDLEFQKSASYGLSDFFERPENNLVGRAFTSDLLRVRCTMWIGEGEIYKEALSYAKTRIRIEKISFINTIESFATLIPNLKKTFDVTSVSKHALNLSGNVYIRSEPGSE
;
A
#
# COMPACT_ATOMS: atom_id res chain seq x y z
N MET A 1 14.82 5.01 24.05
CA MET A 1 14.66 3.75 23.28
C MET A 1 13.68 2.89 24.08
N MET A 2 12.52 2.54 23.51
CA MET A 2 11.45 1.83 24.23
C MET A 2 11.88 0.41 24.61
N GLN A 3 12.33 0.19 25.85
CA GLN A 3 12.57 -1.13 26.45
C GLN A 3 13.32 -2.15 25.55
N GLN A 4 14.30 -1.70 24.76
CA GLN A 4 15.06 -2.55 23.82
C GLN A 4 14.19 -3.31 22.79
N THR A 5 13.02 -2.78 22.49
CA THR A 5 12.13 -3.28 21.44
C THR A 5 12.48 -2.67 20.07
N SER A 6 12.08 -3.36 19.00
CA SER A 6 12.22 -2.88 17.63
C SER A 6 10.90 -3.05 16.90
N TRP A 7 10.62 -2.13 15.99
CA TRP A 7 9.30 -1.95 15.39
C TRP A 7 9.42 -1.66 13.90
N ASN A 8 8.47 -2.17 13.13
CA ASN A 8 8.30 -1.90 11.72
C ASN A 8 6.92 -1.29 11.49
N LEU A 9 6.87 -0.29 10.61
CA LEU A 9 5.61 0.18 10.06
C LEU A 9 5.37 -0.57 8.74
N LEU A 10 4.33 -1.38 8.69
CA LEU A 10 3.92 -2.11 7.51
C LEU A 10 2.93 -1.27 6.71
N LEU A 11 3.32 -0.92 5.49
CA LEU A 11 2.54 -0.09 4.60
C LEU A 11 2.16 -0.90 3.36
N TYR A 12 0.86 -0.95 3.07
CA TYR A 12 0.30 -1.59 1.89
C TYR A 12 -0.45 -0.54 1.04
N PRO A 13 0.22 0.15 0.09
CA PRO A 13 -0.39 1.21 -0.71
C PRO A 13 -1.53 0.74 -1.63
N ARG A 14 -1.64 -0.58 -1.83
CA ARG A 14 -2.68 -1.26 -2.62
C ARG A 14 -3.54 -2.16 -1.74
N GLY A 15 -3.57 -1.88 -0.44
CA GLY A 15 -4.36 -2.60 0.53
C GLY A 15 -3.83 -3.99 0.91
N ASN A 16 -4.44 -4.53 1.95
CA ASN A 16 -4.28 -5.90 2.44
C ASN A 16 -5.68 -6.53 2.51
N GLY A 17 -6.16 -7.03 1.38
CA GLY A 17 -7.51 -7.60 1.22
C GLY A 17 -8.41 -6.77 0.31
N ASP A 18 -8.50 -5.46 0.59
CA ASP A 18 -9.26 -4.51 -0.24
C ASP A 18 -8.31 -3.58 -1.00
N PRO A 19 -8.27 -3.64 -2.34
CA PRO A 19 -7.37 -2.81 -3.14
C PRO A 19 -7.69 -1.33 -3.08
N ASP A 20 -8.90 -0.92 -2.71
CA ASP A 20 -9.34 0.47 -2.75
C ASP A 20 -8.87 1.27 -1.55
N PHE A 21 -8.29 0.62 -0.54
CA PHE A 21 -7.72 1.27 0.62
C PHE A 21 -6.19 1.14 0.66
N ILE A 22 -5.55 2.08 1.36
CA ILE A 22 -4.20 1.93 1.89
C ILE A 22 -4.33 1.26 3.25
N SER A 23 -3.59 0.19 3.49
CA SER A 23 -3.53 -0.43 4.82
C SER A 23 -2.25 -0.06 5.55
N LEU A 24 -2.35 0.12 6.86
CA LEU A 24 -1.24 0.53 7.71
C LEU A 24 -1.27 -0.25 9.03
N PHE A 25 -0.12 -0.85 9.39
CA PHE A 25 0.01 -1.63 10.61
C PHE A 25 1.33 -1.34 11.32
N LEU A 26 1.30 -1.30 12.64
CA LEU A 26 2.49 -1.36 13.48
C LEU A 26 2.80 -2.83 13.77
N LYS A 27 4.02 -3.27 13.47
CA LYS A 27 4.51 -4.62 13.75
C LYS A 27 5.71 -4.60 14.68
N ARG A 28 5.67 -5.46 15.70
CA ARG A 28 6.81 -5.70 16.58
C ARG A 28 7.80 -6.66 15.92
N CYS A 29 9.10 -6.37 15.98
CA CYS A 29 10.14 -7.30 15.53
C CYS A 29 10.26 -8.51 16.47
N GLY A 30 10.41 -9.71 15.90
CA GLY A 30 10.52 -10.95 16.67
C GLY A 30 11.89 -11.19 17.31
N ASP A 31 12.93 -10.57 16.75
CA ASP A 31 14.35 -10.72 17.11
C ASP A 31 14.84 -9.65 18.10
N CYS A 32 13.94 -8.85 18.67
CA CYS A 32 14.32 -7.83 19.65
C CYS A 32 14.61 -8.42 21.05
N ASN A 33 15.49 -7.73 21.80
CA ASN A 33 15.88 -8.10 23.16
C ASN A 33 14.88 -7.64 24.24
N GLY A 34 13.81 -6.94 23.85
CA GLY A 34 12.76 -6.49 24.75
C GLY A 34 11.91 -7.63 25.35
N PRO A 35 10.97 -7.30 26.25
CA PRO A 35 10.17 -8.26 27.01
C PRO A 35 9.28 -9.14 26.11
N GLU A 36 8.80 -10.30 26.57
CA GLU A 36 7.97 -11.17 25.72
C GLU A 36 6.69 -10.47 25.23
N LYS A 37 6.10 -9.65 26.08
CA LYS A 37 4.90 -8.85 25.80
C LYS A 37 5.12 -7.39 26.20
N ILE A 38 4.45 -6.48 25.49
CA ILE A 38 4.47 -5.06 25.80
C ILE A 38 3.10 -4.45 25.50
N ALA A 39 2.49 -3.83 26.51
CA ALA A 39 1.33 -2.98 26.33
C ALA A 39 1.78 -1.61 25.84
N LEU A 40 1.29 -1.19 24.68
CA LEU A 40 1.51 0.16 24.16
C LEU A 40 0.27 0.64 23.41
N ASN A 41 0.07 1.94 23.46
CA ASN A 41 -0.92 2.62 22.64
C ASN A 41 -0.20 3.30 21.48
N PHE A 42 -0.86 3.37 20.33
CA PHE A 42 -0.27 4.00 19.17
C PHE A 42 -1.32 4.69 18.32
N GLU A 43 -0.86 5.70 17.60
CA GLU A 43 -1.62 6.42 16.60
C GLU A 43 -0.93 6.21 15.25
N LEU A 44 -1.73 5.93 14.24
CA LEU A 44 -1.30 5.85 12.85
C LEU A 44 -1.86 7.05 12.11
N SER A 45 -1.04 7.74 11.33
CA SER A 45 -1.48 8.90 10.53
C SER A 45 -0.91 8.87 9.12
N ILE A 46 -1.69 9.32 8.14
CA ILE A 46 -1.19 9.74 6.82
C ILE A 46 -1.08 11.26 6.81
N LEU A 47 0.05 11.77 6.32
CA LEU A 47 0.33 13.21 6.33
C LEU A 47 0.29 13.79 4.91
N ASP A 48 -0.16 15.04 4.80
CA ASP A 48 -0.10 15.82 3.58
C ASP A 48 1.33 16.27 3.23
N ALA A 49 1.47 16.99 2.11
CA ALA A 49 2.76 17.52 1.66
C ALA A 49 3.45 18.47 2.66
N LYS A 50 2.68 19.09 3.56
CA LYS A 50 3.14 20.03 4.59
C LYS A 50 3.32 19.35 5.95
N GLY A 51 3.09 18.05 6.06
CA GLY A 51 3.20 17.28 7.30
C GLY A 51 1.98 17.41 8.21
N ARG A 52 0.84 17.90 7.73
CA ARG A 52 -0.42 17.94 8.47
C ARG A 52 -1.16 16.62 8.31
N ASP A 53 -1.92 16.23 9.33
CA ASP A 53 -2.66 14.97 9.31
C ASP A 53 -3.81 15.06 8.28
N LEU A 54 -3.84 14.10 7.36
CA LEU A 54 -4.95 13.87 6.42
C LEU A 54 -5.97 12.92 7.04
N GLU A 55 -5.45 11.88 7.69
CA GLU A 55 -6.19 10.83 8.37
C GLU A 55 -5.35 10.39 9.56
N SER A 56 -5.99 10.16 10.70
CA SER A 56 -5.30 9.70 11.91
C SER A 56 -6.24 8.87 12.75
N GLU A 57 -5.79 7.67 13.13
CA GLU A 57 -6.57 6.77 13.98
C GLU A 57 -5.74 6.37 15.20
N LYS A 58 -6.32 6.63 16.38
CA LYS A 58 -5.74 6.26 17.66
C LYS A 58 -6.22 4.87 18.04
N ILE A 59 -5.29 3.93 18.16
CA ILE A 59 -5.58 2.55 18.53
C ILE A 59 -5.19 2.37 19.99
N GLU A 60 -6.22 2.36 20.84
CA GLU A 60 -6.09 2.03 22.25
C GLU A 60 -6.27 0.53 22.44
N LEU A 61 -5.16 -0.12 22.73
CA LEU A 61 -5.13 -1.55 22.98
C LEU A 61 -5.51 -1.77 24.45
N ASN A 62 -6.78 -1.54 24.78
CA ASN A 62 -7.35 -1.56 26.15
C ASN A 62 -7.28 -2.94 26.88
N ASP A 63 -6.50 -3.89 26.37
CA ASP A 63 -6.12 -5.19 26.96
C ASP A 63 -5.15 -5.99 26.04
N LEU A 64 -4.74 -5.42 24.90
CA LEU A 64 -3.98 -6.12 23.87
C LEU A 64 -2.48 -5.80 24.00
N GLU A 65 -1.69 -6.84 24.23
CA GLU A 65 -0.23 -6.72 24.32
C GLU A 65 0.43 -7.15 23.01
N PHE A 66 1.43 -6.39 22.55
CA PHE A 66 2.27 -6.82 21.45
C PHE A 66 3.21 -7.94 21.92
N GLN A 67 2.89 -9.17 21.51
CA GLN A 67 3.84 -10.26 21.50
C GLN A 67 4.93 -10.01 20.44
N LYS A 68 6.05 -10.71 20.55
CA LYS A 68 7.07 -10.73 19.49
C LYS A 68 6.43 -11.14 18.16
N SER A 69 6.76 -10.43 17.08
CA SER A 69 6.18 -10.59 15.74
C SER A 69 4.70 -10.19 15.58
N ALA A 70 4.00 -9.79 16.64
CA ALA A 70 2.61 -9.34 16.55
C ALA A 70 2.48 -8.04 15.76
N SER A 71 1.32 -7.84 15.14
CA SER A 71 1.00 -6.70 14.31
C SER A 71 -0.44 -6.25 14.53
N TYR A 72 -0.66 -4.95 14.67
CA TYR A 72 -1.97 -4.33 14.82
C TYR A 72 -2.07 -3.09 13.95
N GLY A 73 -3.26 -2.79 13.45
CA GLY A 73 -3.49 -1.73 12.48
C GLY A 73 -4.79 -1.92 11.73
N LEU A 74 -4.92 -1.24 10.59
CA LEU A 74 -6.19 -1.09 9.87
C LEU A 74 -5.99 -1.47 8.39
N SER A 75 -6.80 -2.41 7.91
CA SER A 75 -6.81 -2.84 6.51
C SER A 75 -7.41 -1.77 5.59
N ASP A 76 -8.35 -1.01 6.11
CA ASP A 76 -9.16 0.03 5.46
C ASP A 76 -8.79 1.43 5.95
N PHE A 77 -7.52 1.64 6.34
CA PHE A 77 -7.06 2.86 7.01
C PHE A 77 -7.34 4.15 6.22
N PHE A 78 -7.14 4.14 4.91
CA PHE A 78 -7.34 5.33 4.09
C PHE A 78 -7.82 4.97 2.69
N GLU A 79 -9.01 5.44 2.33
CA GLU A 79 -9.56 5.23 0.99
C GLU A 79 -8.66 5.89 -0.05
N ARG A 80 -8.21 5.11 -1.03
CA ARG A 80 -7.39 5.65 -2.10
C ARG A 80 -8.28 6.52 -2.98
N PRO A 81 -7.85 7.75 -3.29
CA PRO A 81 -8.62 8.57 -4.20
C PRO A 81 -8.71 7.88 -5.57
N GLU A 82 -9.93 7.62 -6.03
CA GLU A 82 -10.19 7.22 -7.40
C GLU A 82 -9.64 8.28 -8.37
N ASN A 83 -9.12 7.79 -9.49
CA ASN A 83 -8.35 8.55 -10.47
C ASN A 83 -8.83 10.02 -10.67
N ASN A 84 -7.89 10.95 -10.44
CA ASN A 84 -7.74 12.27 -11.09
C ASN A 84 -8.51 13.51 -10.62
N LEU A 85 -9.29 13.52 -9.53
CA LEU A 85 -9.89 14.79 -9.03
C LEU A 85 -9.45 15.21 -7.62
N VAL A 86 -9.09 14.29 -6.73
CA VAL A 86 -8.46 14.60 -5.42
C VAL A 86 -6.93 14.70 -5.56
N GLY A 87 -6.47 15.21 -6.70
CA GLY A 87 -5.06 15.39 -7.05
C GLY A 87 -4.37 16.52 -6.28
N ARG A 88 -4.60 16.65 -4.96
CA ARG A 88 -3.93 17.64 -4.09
C ARG A 88 -3.35 17.06 -2.79
N ALA A 89 -3.83 15.92 -2.31
CA ALA A 89 -3.26 15.28 -1.12
C ALA A 89 -1.95 14.53 -1.42
N PHE A 90 -1.91 13.81 -2.56
CA PHE A 90 -0.74 13.06 -3.04
C PHE A 90 -0.14 13.67 -4.31
N THR A 91 -0.10 15.00 -4.43
CA THR A 91 0.55 15.68 -5.57
C THR A 91 2.06 15.44 -5.63
N SER A 92 2.62 14.93 -4.55
CA SER A 92 3.99 14.44 -4.51
C SER A 92 3.97 12.93 -4.69
N ASP A 93 4.96 12.43 -5.42
CA ASP A 93 5.48 11.07 -5.41
C ASP A 93 5.89 10.52 -4.02
N LEU A 94 5.43 11.15 -2.94
CA LEU A 94 5.79 10.88 -1.56
C LEU A 94 4.54 10.69 -0.71
N LEU A 95 4.33 9.45 -0.27
CA LEU A 95 3.40 9.10 0.79
C LEU A 95 4.12 9.25 2.14
N ARG A 96 3.61 10.12 3.01
CA ARG A 96 4.11 10.27 4.38
C ARG A 96 3.17 9.57 5.33
N VAL A 97 3.73 8.73 6.19
CA VAL A 97 3.04 8.06 7.27
C VAL A 97 3.75 8.38 8.58
N ARG A 98 2.98 8.55 9.64
CA ARG A 98 3.47 8.76 11.00
C ARG A 98 2.93 7.64 11.88
N CYS A 99 3.77 7.16 12.78
CA CYS A 99 3.35 6.33 13.89
C CYS A 99 3.84 7.00 15.17
N THR A 100 2.92 7.34 16.06
CA THR A 100 3.21 7.84 17.40
C THR A 100 2.92 6.71 18.36
N MET A 101 3.86 6.40 19.25
CA MET A 101 3.74 5.28 20.21
C MET A 101 3.99 5.79 21.62
N TRP A 102 3.19 5.33 22.59
CA TRP A 102 3.36 5.66 24.00
C TRP A 102 2.97 4.49 24.92
N ILE A 103 3.50 4.51 26.14
CA ILE A 103 3.25 3.50 27.17
C ILE A 103 2.55 4.20 28.34
N GLY A 104 1.47 3.60 28.84
CA GLY A 104 0.69 4.12 29.96
C GLY A 104 -0.20 5.31 29.60
N GLU A 105 -0.79 5.90 30.64
CA GLU A 105 -1.59 7.13 30.56
C GLU A 105 -0.78 8.31 31.10
N GLY A 106 -0.85 9.48 30.46
CA GLY A 106 -0.21 10.72 30.91
C GLY A 106 0.65 11.43 29.84
N GLU A 107 1.31 12.52 30.24
CA GLU A 107 2.13 13.33 29.33
C GLU A 107 3.42 12.62 28.90
N ILE A 108 3.75 12.75 27.60
CA ILE A 108 4.95 12.18 26.99
C ILE A 108 6.16 13.00 27.47
N TYR A 109 6.85 12.51 28.51
CA TYR A 109 8.01 13.21 29.09
C TYR A 109 9.23 13.28 28.17
N LYS A 110 9.31 12.45 27.13
CA LYS A 110 10.45 12.45 26.19
C LYS A 110 10.06 11.89 24.83
N GLU A 111 9.93 12.78 23.85
CA GLU A 111 9.79 12.39 22.45
C GLU A 111 11.12 11.87 21.89
N ALA A 112 11.05 10.73 21.23
CA ALA A 112 12.14 10.20 20.42
C ALA A 112 11.63 10.03 19.00
N LEU A 113 12.27 10.74 18.06
CA LEU A 113 11.82 10.80 16.68
C LEU A 113 12.70 9.92 15.80
N SER A 114 12.06 9.08 14.99
CA SER A 114 12.73 8.20 14.03
C SER A 114 12.16 8.45 12.64
N TYR A 115 13.03 8.45 11.64
CA TYR A 115 12.66 8.69 10.25
C TYR A 115 13.20 7.58 9.36
N ALA A 116 12.34 7.07 8.50
CA ALA A 116 12.70 6.14 7.44
C ALA A 116 12.12 6.63 6.11
N LYS A 117 12.83 6.37 5.01
CA LYS A 117 12.37 6.67 3.66
C LYS A 117 12.56 5.46 2.77
N THR A 118 11.45 4.92 2.28
CA THR A 118 11.43 3.82 1.32
C THR A 118 11.08 4.36 -0.06
N ARG A 119 11.88 4.01 -1.07
CA ARG A 119 11.59 4.38 -2.47
C ARG A 119 10.99 3.17 -3.19
N ILE A 120 9.70 3.25 -3.52
CA ILE A 120 9.01 2.25 -4.35
C ILE A 120 9.16 2.69 -5.81
N ARG A 121 9.79 1.87 -6.65
CA ARG A 121 9.85 2.11 -8.09
C ARG A 121 8.60 1.53 -8.74
N ILE A 122 7.90 2.34 -9.51
CA ILE A 122 6.77 1.90 -10.33
C ILE A 122 7.24 1.88 -11.78
N GLU A 123 7.07 0.74 -12.45
CA GLU A 123 7.21 0.65 -13.90
C GLU A 123 5.84 0.89 -14.53
N LYS A 124 5.71 1.97 -15.30
CA LYS A 124 4.52 2.18 -16.13
C LYS A 124 4.80 1.59 -17.50
N ILE A 125 4.14 0.49 -17.82
CA ILE A 125 4.23 -0.15 -19.14
C ILE A 125 3.10 0.41 -20.00
N SER A 126 3.46 0.91 -21.18
CA SER A 126 2.52 1.33 -22.21
C SER A 126 3.02 0.76 -23.53
N PHE A 127 2.13 0.12 -24.27
CA PHE A 127 2.47 -0.55 -25.52
C PHE A 127 1.45 -0.18 -26.58
N ILE A 128 1.91 -0.08 -27.82
CA ILE A 128 1.08 0.02 -29.02
C ILE A 128 1.38 -1.25 -29.80
N ASN A 129 0.34 -2.04 -30.09
CA ASN A 129 0.48 -3.24 -30.89
C ASN A 129 -0.33 -3.10 -32.18
N THR A 130 0.33 -3.26 -33.32
CA THR A 130 -0.33 -3.23 -34.63
C THR A 130 -0.77 -4.63 -35.00
N ILE A 131 -2.07 -4.83 -35.21
CA ILE A 131 -2.59 -6.10 -35.71
C ILE A 131 -2.41 -6.13 -37.22
N GLU A 132 -1.34 -6.79 -37.67
CA GLU A 132 -1.14 -7.07 -39.08
C GLU A 132 -2.28 -7.93 -39.63
N SER A 133 -2.67 -7.64 -40.88
CA SER A 133 -3.70 -8.38 -41.60
C SER A 133 -5.01 -8.50 -40.81
N PHE A 134 -5.48 -7.39 -40.21
CA PHE A 134 -6.71 -7.38 -39.41
C PHE A 134 -7.90 -8.05 -40.11
N ALA A 135 -8.03 -7.87 -41.43
CA ALA A 135 -9.08 -8.47 -42.25
C ALA A 135 -9.07 -10.02 -42.27
N THR A 136 -7.96 -10.65 -41.91
CA THR A 136 -7.83 -12.12 -41.85
C THR A 136 -8.12 -12.68 -40.46
N LEU A 137 -8.50 -11.84 -39.49
CA LEU A 137 -8.87 -12.32 -38.16
C LEU A 137 -10.20 -13.07 -38.24
N ILE A 138 -10.20 -14.28 -37.69
CA ILE A 138 -11.40 -15.11 -37.61
C ILE A 138 -12.28 -14.59 -36.46
N PRO A 139 -13.56 -14.26 -36.70
CA PRO A 139 -14.48 -13.89 -35.64
C PRO A 139 -14.54 -14.97 -34.55
N ASN A 140 -14.62 -14.52 -33.30
CA ASN A 140 -14.65 -15.35 -32.09
C ASN A 140 -13.37 -16.15 -31.80
N LEU A 141 -12.29 -15.97 -32.59
CA LEU A 141 -10.98 -16.55 -32.29
C LEU A 141 -10.12 -15.57 -31.48
N LYS A 142 -9.59 -16.08 -30.36
CA LYS A 142 -8.70 -15.34 -29.46
C LYS A 142 -7.29 -15.27 -30.03
N LYS A 143 -6.78 -14.06 -30.25
CA LYS A 143 -5.37 -13.79 -30.56
C LYS A 143 -4.68 -13.21 -29.33
N THR A 144 -3.71 -13.95 -28.80
CA THR A 144 -2.87 -13.52 -27.67
C THR A 144 -1.62 -12.83 -28.21
N PHE A 145 -1.14 -11.80 -27.51
CA PHE A 145 0.15 -11.19 -27.76
C PHE A 145 0.85 -10.90 -26.43
N ASP A 146 2.17 -10.92 -26.45
CA ASP A 146 2.98 -10.61 -25.28
C ASP A 146 3.23 -9.12 -25.17
N VAL A 147 3.22 -8.62 -23.94
CA VAL A 147 3.58 -7.26 -23.58
C VAL A 147 4.94 -7.34 -22.90
N THR A 148 5.97 -6.88 -23.59
CA THR A 148 7.33 -6.90 -23.07
C THR A 148 7.53 -5.80 -22.04
N SER A 149 8.03 -6.18 -20.87
CA SER A 149 8.56 -5.23 -19.89
C SER A 149 10.03 -4.94 -20.19
N VAL A 150 10.48 -3.73 -19.87
CA VAL A 150 11.90 -3.35 -19.93
C VAL A 150 12.71 -3.92 -18.76
N SER A 151 12.03 -4.37 -17.71
CA SER A 151 12.65 -4.98 -16.54
C SER A 151 12.88 -6.48 -16.75
N LYS A 152 14.13 -6.93 -16.56
CA LYS A 152 14.54 -8.34 -16.69
C LYS A 152 13.91 -9.28 -15.65
N HIS A 153 13.27 -8.72 -14.62
CA HIS A 153 12.63 -9.46 -13.53
C HIS A 153 11.13 -9.16 -13.43
N ALA A 154 10.53 -8.57 -14.46
CA ALA A 154 9.11 -8.24 -14.43
C ALA A 154 8.19 -9.43 -14.70
N LEU A 155 6.92 -9.23 -14.35
CA LEU A 155 5.83 -10.13 -14.70
C LEU A 155 5.69 -10.20 -16.22
N ASN A 156 5.52 -11.43 -16.74
CA ASN A 156 5.13 -11.63 -18.14
C ASN A 156 3.68 -11.18 -18.30
N LEU A 157 3.47 -10.11 -19.05
CA LEU A 157 2.15 -9.59 -19.37
C LEU A 157 1.76 -10.09 -20.75
N SER A 158 0.49 -10.47 -20.92
CA SER A 158 -0.08 -10.77 -22.24
C SER A 158 -1.46 -10.15 -22.37
N GLY A 159 -1.77 -9.71 -23.58
CA GLY A 159 -3.06 -9.17 -23.96
C GLY A 159 -3.78 -10.13 -24.90
N ASN A 160 -5.11 -10.03 -24.92
CA ASN A 160 -5.95 -10.85 -25.79
C ASN A 160 -6.88 -9.96 -26.58
N VAL A 161 -6.95 -10.19 -27.89
CA VAL A 161 -7.90 -9.52 -28.79
C VAL A 161 -8.68 -10.60 -29.52
N TYR A 162 -9.99 -10.38 -29.65
CA TYR A 162 -10.85 -11.17 -30.52
C TYR A 162 -11.94 -10.27 -31.11
N ILE A 163 -12.34 -10.55 -32.34
CA ILE A 163 -13.43 -9.85 -33.02
C ILE A 163 -14.72 -10.58 -32.70
N ARG A 164 -15.79 -9.86 -32.31
CA ARG A 164 -17.13 -10.45 -32.20
C ARG A 164 -17.88 -10.24 -33.50
N SER A 165 -18.52 -11.29 -33.99
CA SER A 165 -19.56 -11.18 -35.01
C SER A 165 -20.90 -10.97 -34.31
N GLU A 166 -21.48 -9.78 -34.40
CA GLU A 166 -22.88 -9.59 -34.01
C GLU A 166 -23.78 -10.08 -35.14
N PRO A 167 -24.87 -10.83 -34.85
CA PRO A 167 -25.86 -11.12 -35.86
C PRO A 167 -26.49 -9.81 -36.31
N GLY A 168 -26.35 -9.46 -37.58
CA GLY A 168 -27.03 -8.31 -38.14
C GLY A 168 -28.55 -8.47 -37.98
N SER A 169 -29.18 -7.47 -37.39
CA SER A 169 -30.63 -7.31 -37.46
C SER A 169 -31.01 -7.05 -38.93
N GLU A 170 -31.57 -8.07 -39.58
CA GLU A 170 -32.32 -7.92 -40.84
C GLU A 170 -33.62 -7.14 -40.63
#